data_AF-A0A317XA33-F1
#
_entry.id   AF-A0A317XA33-F1
#
_cell.length_a   1.000
_cell.length_b   1.000
_cell.length_c   1.000
_cell.angle_alpha   90.00
_cell.angle_beta   90.00
_cell.angle_gamma   90.00
#
_symmetry.space_group_name_H-M   'P 1'
#
loop_
_entity.id
_entity.type
_entity.pdbx_description
1 polymer ?
#
loop_
_entity_poly.entity_id
_entity_poly.type
_entity_poly.pdbx_seq_one_letter_code
_entity_poly.pdbx_strand_id
1 'polypeptide(L)'
;MLSVLVQVPKLDCPIYELEKSKVPGENRDMVGLKLTIIYCNYTSKQSLPHPNHHKHNHNHHHHQNAPQKNPHHPQRRTHLPPQNLHQHRPQPTGFFLTELAKPLSKLLSAGHEITFASPKGQPPTPDPLSESLLAFAGNFYERQRENELIERMRRENGFSSPRPFFSISDDELRTFAAVFIPGGHAPLTDLGSDKELGRILRYFHGENKPTAAICHGPYALLSTRLGDGGFVYKGYEITCWSDAEEKVMETVLGGEIEKVEGELRKEGAVMVEGAKEKMGGTTLCRELLTGGNPLAAEELGERFVRMVSV
;
A
#
# COMPACT_ATOMS: atom_id res chain seq x y z
N MET A 1 -31.93 27.62 -1.44
CA MET A 1 -30.72 27.25 -0.68
C MET A 1 -29.55 27.25 -1.65
N LEU A 2 -28.71 28.29 -1.59
CA LEU A 2 -27.50 28.40 -2.42
C LEU A 2 -26.41 27.57 -1.73
N SER A 3 -25.96 26.48 -2.37
CA SER A 3 -24.81 25.71 -1.93
C SER A 3 -23.54 26.47 -2.33
N VAL A 4 -22.80 26.97 -1.34
CA VAL A 4 -21.49 27.58 -1.54
C VAL A 4 -20.50 26.43 -1.77
N LEU A 5 -20.09 26.23 -3.03
CA LEU A 5 -18.90 25.45 -3.34
C LEU A 5 -17.69 26.21 -2.77
N VAL A 6 -17.14 25.72 -1.67
CA VAL A 6 -15.83 26.15 -1.19
C VAL A 6 -14.80 25.52 -2.13
N GLN A 7 -14.33 26.29 -3.12
CA GLN A 7 -13.12 25.94 -3.87
C GLN A 7 -11.94 26.00 -2.91
N VAL A 8 -11.41 24.85 -2.53
CA VAL A 8 -10.12 24.75 -1.85
C VAL A 8 -9.06 25.20 -2.88
N PRO A 9 -8.27 26.25 -2.61
CA PRO A 9 -7.24 26.69 -3.54
C PRO A 9 -6.24 25.55 -3.77
N LYS A 10 -5.95 25.24 -5.04
CA LYS A 10 -4.81 24.40 -5.41
C LYS A 10 -3.55 25.10 -4.88
N LEU A 11 -3.01 24.60 -3.78
CA LEU A 11 -1.69 25.03 -3.31
C LEU A 11 -0.68 24.46 -4.29
N ASP A 12 0.14 25.31 -4.90
CA ASP A 12 1.10 24.92 -5.92
C ASP A 12 2.03 23.81 -5.41
N CYS A 13 1.80 22.57 -5.85
CA CYS A 13 2.85 21.56 -5.95
C CYS A 13 3.60 21.90 -7.24
N PRO A 14 4.81 22.46 -7.19
CA PRO A 14 5.59 22.63 -8.41
C PRO A 14 5.80 21.24 -9.00
N ILE A 15 5.27 21.01 -10.21
CA ILE A 15 5.67 19.90 -11.04
C ILE A 15 7.16 20.15 -11.31
N TYR A 16 8.04 19.53 -10.53
CA TYR A 16 9.44 19.43 -10.89
C TYR A 16 9.50 18.56 -12.14
N GLU A 17 9.38 19.16 -13.32
CA GLU A 17 10.02 18.63 -14.51
C GLU A 17 11.52 18.63 -14.21
N LEU A 18 12.03 17.49 -13.75
CA LEU A 18 13.46 17.26 -13.74
C LEU A 18 13.90 17.34 -15.20
N GLU A 19 14.48 18.49 -15.59
CA GLU A 19 15.12 18.65 -16.90
C GLU A 19 16.03 17.45 -17.14
N LYS A 20 15.91 16.84 -18.32
CA LYS A 20 16.80 15.76 -18.80
C LYS A 20 18.21 16.31 -19.08
N SER A 21 18.83 17.01 -18.13
CA SER A 21 20.11 17.68 -18.32
C SER A 21 21.19 17.08 -17.43
N LYS A 22 22.13 16.39 -18.11
CA LYS A 22 23.52 16.09 -17.73
C LYS A 22 23.74 15.41 -16.38
N VAL A 23 24.14 14.13 -16.46
CA VAL A 23 24.92 13.42 -15.44
C VAL A 23 26.14 14.30 -15.07
N PRO A 24 26.25 14.82 -13.83
CA PRO A 24 27.45 15.54 -13.40
C PRO A 24 28.58 14.56 -13.15
N GLY A 25 29.80 14.97 -13.50
CA GLY A 25 30.99 14.13 -13.48
C GLY A 25 31.40 13.58 -12.11
N GLU A 26 32.12 12.46 -12.18
CA GLU A 26 32.84 11.78 -11.10
C GLU A 26 33.72 12.75 -10.30
N ASN A 27 33.25 13.18 -9.13
CA ASN A 27 34.03 13.39 -7.90
C ASN A 27 33.15 14.15 -6.89
N ARG A 28 32.33 13.39 -6.18
CA ARG A 28 31.89 13.76 -4.83
C ARG A 28 32.07 12.51 -3.98
N ASP A 29 32.75 12.66 -2.85
CA ASP A 29 32.94 11.61 -1.88
C ASP A 29 31.57 10.99 -1.56
N MET A 30 31.32 9.78 -2.08
CA MET A 30 30.13 8.99 -1.77
C MET A 30 30.29 8.49 -0.34
N VAL A 31 30.09 9.37 0.63
CA VAL A 31 29.83 8.98 2.01
C VAL A 31 28.59 8.08 1.93
N GLY A 32 28.75 6.79 2.24
CA GLY A 32 27.70 5.78 2.16
C GLY A 32 26.41 6.30 2.80
N LEU A 33 25.46 6.71 1.95
CA LEU A 33 24.17 7.19 2.40
C LEU A 33 23.39 5.96 2.88
N LYS A 34 23.24 5.82 4.19
CA LYS A 34 22.31 4.87 4.81
C LYS A 34 20.92 5.26 4.37
N LEU A 35 20.21 4.38 3.68
CA LEU A 35 18.95 4.75 3.08
C LEU A 35 17.95 3.63 2.96
N THR A 36 16.68 3.97 3.18
CA THR A 36 15.53 3.15 2.81
C THR A 36 15.15 2.15 3.88
N ILE A 37 14.36 2.64 4.85
CA ILE A 37 13.32 1.85 5.50
C ILE A 37 12.42 1.33 4.39
N ILE A 38 12.55 0.05 4.08
CA ILE A 38 11.60 -0.65 3.22
C ILE A 38 10.65 -1.37 4.14
N TYR A 39 9.42 -0.89 4.13
CA TYR A 39 8.36 -1.50 4.89
C TYR A 39 7.81 -2.72 4.19
N CYS A 40 7.78 -3.83 4.90
CA CYS A 40 6.92 -4.91 4.50
C CYS A 40 6.47 -5.63 5.78
N ASN A 41 5.18 -5.90 5.93
CA ASN A 41 4.70 -6.66 7.08
C ASN A 41 3.73 -7.80 6.72
N TYR A 42 3.85 -8.80 7.59
CA TYR A 42 3.02 -9.94 7.97
C TYR A 42 1.57 -9.92 7.51
N THR A 43 1.14 -11.12 7.11
CA THR A 43 -0.24 -11.55 6.93
C THR A 43 -1.13 -11.09 8.08
N SER A 44 -1.75 -9.93 7.94
CA SER A 44 -3.01 -9.68 8.60
C SER A 44 -4.09 -10.29 7.73
N LYS A 45 -4.96 -11.01 8.41
CA LYS A 45 -6.18 -11.60 7.91
C LYS A 45 -7.06 -10.49 7.33
N GLN A 46 -6.87 -10.10 6.07
CA GLN A 46 -7.83 -9.21 5.44
C GLN A 46 -9.12 -10.01 5.28
N SER A 47 -10.12 -9.60 6.05
CA SER A 47 -11.39 -10.30 6.21
C SER A 47 -12.32 -9.96 5.05
N LEU A 48 -12.03 -10.49 3.87
CA LEU A 48 -12.85 -10.29 2.68
C LEU A 48 -14.18 -11.08 2.78
N PRO A 49 -15.37 -10.44 2.67
CA PRO A 49 -16.63 -11.15 2.50
C PRO A 49 -16.67 -12.05 1.25
N HIS A 50 -17.12 -13.30 1.41
CA HIS A 50 -17.24 -14.26 0.31
C HIS A 50 -18.38 -13.89 -0.65
N PRO A 51 -18.21 -14.00 -1.98
CA PRO A 51 -19.32 -13.87 -2.93
C PRO A 51 -20.24 -15.11 -2.81
N ASN A 52 -21.52 -14.90 -2.50
CA ASN A 52 -22.50 -15.99 -2.48
C ASN A 52 -22.63 -16.59 -3.88
N HIS A 53 -22.10 -17.79 -4.11
CA HIS A 53 -22.53 -18.61 -5.23
C HIS A 53 -23.97 -19.07 -4.94
N HIS A 54 -24.96 -18.38 -5.51
CA HIS A 54 -26.31 -18.90 -5.59
C HIS A 54 -26.29 -20.20 -6.41
N LYS A 55 -26.28 -21.34 -5.72
CA LYS A 55 -26.66 -22.62 -6.32
C LYS A 55 -28.12 -22.50 -6.75
N HIS A 56 -28.36 -22.43 -8.06
CA HIS A 56 -29.69 -22.65 -8.62
C HIS A 56 -30.13 -24.08 -8.29
N ASN A 57 -31.05 -24.20 -7.33
CA ASN A 57 -31.70 -25.45 -7.02
C ASN A 57 -32.99 -25.53 -7.84
N HIS A 58 -32.96 -26.24 -8.97
CA HIS A 58 -34.17 -26.61 -9.69
C HIS A 58 -34.91 -27.69 -8.89
N ASN A 59 -36.03 -27.34 -8.28
CA ASN A 59 -36.99 -28.32 -7.75
C ASN A 59 -38.29 -28.25 -8.55
N HIS A 60 -38.57 -29.33 -9.28
CA HIS A 60 -39.83 -29.58 -9.93
C HIS A 60 -40.94 -29.81 -8.89
N HIS A 61 -42.07 -29.12 -9.08
CA HIS A 61 -43.31 -29.37 -8.35
C HIS A 61 -44.03 -30.61 -8.91
N HIS A 62 -44.36 -31.55 -8.03
CA HIS A 62 -45.50 -32.45 -8.24
C HIS A 62 -46.45 -32.38 -7.05
N HIS A 63 -47.70 -32.00 -7.35
CA HIS A 63 -48.87 -32.05 -6.49
C HIS A 63 -49.31 -33.50 -6.23
N GLN A 64 -49.75 -33.81 -5.01
CA GLN A 64 -50.92 -34.66 -4.75
C GLN A 64 -51.47 -34.52 -3.31
N ASN A 65 -52.75 -34.89 -3.16
CA ASN A 65 -53.76 -34.47 -2.17
C ASN A 65 -53.67 -35.03 -0.72
N ALA A 66 -54.39 -34.37 0.20
CA ALA A 66 -54.63 -34.64 1.65
C ALA A 66 -55.70 -35.75 1.90
N PRO A 67 -56.32 -36.01 3.12
CA PRO A 67 -56.23 -35.38 4.47
C PRO A 67 -56.40 -36.28 5.75
N GLN A 68 -56.18 -35.74 6.98
CA GLN A 68 -57.05 -35.75 8.21
C GLN A 68 -56.34 -35.79 9.61
N LYS A 69 -56.72 -34.81 10.49
CA LYS A 69 -57.01 -34.76 11.96
C LYS A 69 -56.15 -35.59 12.97
N ASN A 70 -55.73 -35.19 14.18
CA ASN A 70 -56.16 -34.23 15.24
C ASN A 70 -54.99 -34.02 16.29
N PRO A 71 -55.12 -33.48 17.54
CA PRO A 71 -54.43 -32.26 18.00
C PRO A 71 -53.45 -32.39 19.21
N HIS A 72 -52.85 -31.26 19.59
CA HIS A 72 -52.13 -30.92 20.84
C HIS A 72 -50.65 -31.31 21.03
N HIS A 73 -49.76 -30.34 20.73
CA HIS A 73 -48.51 -30.13 21.47
C HIS A 73 -48.07 -28.65 21.34
N PRO A 74 -47.68 -27.94 22.41
CA PRO A 74 -47.19 -26.58 22.27
C PRO A 74 -45.74 -26.64 21.77
N GLN A 75 -45.53 -26.36 20.49
CA GLN A 75 -44.19 -26.18 19.95
C GLN A 75 -43.61 -24.87 20.48
N ARG A 76 -42.63 -24.96 21.39
CA ARG A 76 -41.66 -23.90 21.64
C ARG A 76 -41.03 -23.51 20.31
N ARG A 77 -41.38 -22.35 19.75
CA ARG A 77 -40.56 -21.70 18.72
C ARG A 77 -39.28 -21.24 19.39
N THR A 78 -38.24 -22.04 19.28
CA THR A 78 -36.87 -21.57 19.44
C THR A 78 -36.64 -20.54 18.34
N HIS A 79 -36.57 -19.28 18.73
CA HIS A 79 -35.99 -18.24 17.88
C HIS A 79 -34.52 -18.63 17.66
N LEU A 80 -34.22 -19.31 16.54
CA LEU A 80 -32.87 -19.30 16.02
C LEU A 80 -32.57 -17.85 15.61
N PRO A 81 -31.52 -17.22 16.16
CA PRO A 81 -31.09 -15.94 15.63
C PRO A 81 -30.67 -16.13 14.16
N PRO A 82 -30.89 -15.14 13.28
CA PRO A 82 -30.41 -15.24 11.91
C PRO A 82 -28.89 -15.43 11.93
N GLN A 83 -28.44 -16.56 11.39
CA GLN A 83 -27.02 -16.85 11.18
C GLN A 83 -26.53 -15.99 10.00
N ASN A 84 -26.32 -14.70 10.21
CA ASN A 84 -25.43 -13.90 9.37
C ASN A 84 -23.98 -14.19 9.80
N LEU A 85 -23.48 -15.40 9.51
CA LEU A 85 -22.05 -15.63 9.45
C LEU A 85 -21.59 -15.30 8.03
N HIS A 86 -21.24 -14.04 7.80
CA HIS A 86 -20.24 -13.74 6.79
C HIS A 86 -18.96 -14.45 7.24
N GLN A 87 -18.68 -15.62 6.68
CA GLN A 87 -17.43 -16.33 6.96
C GLN A 87 -16.30 -15.55 6.28
N HIS A 88 -15.74 -14.59 7.00
CA HIS A 88 -14.54 -13.86 6.62
C HIS A 88 -13.36 -14.83 6.59
N ARG A 89 -12.97 -15.29 5.39
CA ARG A 89 -11.75 -16.08 5.26
C ARG A 89 -10.58 -15.10 5.09
N PRO A 90 -9.58 -15.15 5.98
CA PRO A 90 -8.38 -14.34 5.81
C PRO A 90 -7.67 -14.68 4.51
N GLN A 91 -7.36 -13.66 3.71
CA GLN A 91 -6.45 -13.82 2.57
C GLN A 91 -5.01 -13.47 2.99
N PRO A 92 -4.02 -14.33 2.69
CA PRO A 92 -2.63 -13.96 2.84
C PRO A 92 -2.30 -12.76 1.95
N THR A 93 -1.66 -11.74 2.52
CA THR A 93 -1.15 -10.59 1.78
C THR A 93 0.25 -10.22 2.28
N GLY A 94 0.88 -9.28 1.59
CA GLY A 94 2.26 -8.90 1.77
C GLY A 94 2.60 -7.66 0.95
N PHE A 95 3.89 -7.47 0.71
CA PHE A 95 4.36 -6.46 -0.24
C PHE A 95 4.14 -6.94 -1.68
N PHE A 96 3.83 -6.02 -2.60
CA PHE A 96 3.78 -6.37 -4.01
C PHE A 96 5.22 -6.50 -4.57
N LEU A 97 5.58 -7.68 -5.09
CA LEU A 97 6.96 -8.02 -5.48
C LEU A 97 7.61 -6.95 -6.36
N THR A 98 6.96 -6.56 -7.46
CA THR A 98 7.49 -5.57 -8.41
C THR A 98 7.62 -4.17 -7.83
N GLU A 99 6.67 -3.78 -6.98
CA GLU A 99 6.71 -2.47 -6.32
C GLU A 99 7.87 -2.35 -5.34
N LEU A 100 8.29 -3.46 -4.73
CA LEU A 100 9.52 -3.49 -3.94
C LEU A 100 10.76 -3.61 -4.84
N ALA A 101 10.80 -4.64 -5.68
CA ALA A 101 12.01 -5.09 -6.36
C ALA A 101 12.57 -4.04 -7.33
N LYS A 102 11.72 -3.33 -8.07
CA LYS A 102 12.17 -2.33 -9.06
C LYS A 102 12.83 -1.12 -8.40
N PRO A 103 12.18 -0.37 -7.47
CA PRO A 103 12.83 0.72 -6.76
C PRO A 103 14.08 0.27 -5.99
N LEU A 104 14.01 -0.88 -5.32
CA LEU A 104 15.15 -1.44 -4.58
C LEU A 104 16.34 -1.72 -5.50
N SER A 105 16.11 -2.33 -6.67
CA SER A 105 17.18 -2.59 -7.64
C SER A 105 17.86 -1.30 -8.10
N LYS A 106 17.10 -0.23 -8.32
CA LYS A 106 17.62 1.07 -8.74
C LYS A 106 18.45 1.70 -7.62
N LEU A 107 17.95 1.68 -6.38
CA LEU A 107 18.67 2.20 -5.21
C LEU A 107 20.00 1.47 -4.98
N LEU A 108 19.99 0.13 -5.04
CA LEU A 108 21.21 -0.68 -4.91
C LEU A 108 22.20 -0.40 -6.05
N SER A 109 21.72 -0.25 -7.28
CA SER A 109 22.56 0.04 -8.45
C SER A 109 23.19 1.44 -8.36
N ALA A 110 22.54 2.37 -7.67
CA ALA A 110 23.07 3.70 -7.38
C ALA A 110 24.02 3.73 -6.16
N GLY A 111 24.29 2.58 -5.52
CA GLY A 111 25.23 2.47 -4.41
C GLY A 111 24.66 2.83 -3.04
N HIS A 112 23.33 2.93 -2.89
CA HIS A 112 22.70 3.20 -1.60
C HIS A 112 22.72 1.97 -0.69
N GLU A 113 23.04 2.17 0.59
CA GLU A 113 22.96 1.14 1.62
C GLU A 113 21.53 1.00 2.13
N ILE A 114 20.97 -0.21 2.17
CA ILE A 114 19.56 -0.44 2.50
C ILE A 114 19.36 -0.91 3.95
N THR A 115 18.39 -0.34 4.67
CA THR A 115 18.00 -0.79 6.02
C THR A 115 16.51 -1.14 6.06
N PHE A 116 16.16 -2.43 6.02
CA PHE A 116 14.77 -2.86 6.14
C PHE A 116 14.23 -2.61 7.56
N ALA A 117 12.99 -2.12 7.66
CA ALA A 117 12.31 -1.92 8.94
C ALA A 117 10.82 -2.27 8.85
N SER A 118 10.25 -2.76 9.94
CA SER A 118 8.84 -3.14 10.08
C SER A 118 8.34 -2.78 11.49
N PRO A 119 7.04 -2.89 11.83
CA PRO A 119 6.51 -2.33 13.08
C PRO A 119 7.17 -2.92 14.33
N LYS A 120 7.46 -4.23 14.27
CA LYS A 120 8.00 -5.03 15.39
C LYS A 120 9.24 -5.84 14.99
N GLY A 121 9.85 -5.55 13.83
CA GLY A 121 11.06 -6.23 13.35
C GLY A 121 10.82 -7.62 12.76
N GLN A 122 9.58 -7.93 12.38
CA GLN A 122 9.19 -9.18 11.76
C GLN A 122 9.50 -9.20 10.26
N PRO A 123 9.89 -10.37 9.71
CA PRO A 123 10.24 -10.48 8.31
C PRO A 123 9.02 -10.35 7.41
N PRO A 124 9.18 -9.72 6.24
CA PRO A 124 8.10 -9.60 5.30
C PRO A 124 7.90 -10.79 4.38
N THR A 125 6.65 -10.90 3.94
CA THR A 125 6.17 -11.88 2.95
C THR A 125 5.69 -11.15 1.71
N PRO A 126 5.95 -11.68 0.50
CA PRO A 126 5.35 -11.16 -0.71
C PRO A 126 3.84 -11.43 -0.71
N ASP A 127 3.08 -10.58 -1.41
CA ASP A 127 1.69 -10.87 -1.76
C ASP A 127 1.68 -12.00 -2.80
N PRO A 128 1.00 -13.15 -2.55
CA PRO A 128 1.01 -14.27 -3.48
C PRO A 128 0.51 -13.91 -4.90
N LEU A 129 -0.38 -12.93 -5.03
CA LEU A 129 -0.85 -12.46 -6.35
C LEU A 129 0.28 -11.82 -7.15
N SER A 130 1.19 -11.14 -6.45
CA SER A 130 2.33 -10.45 -7.06
C SER A 130 3.44 -11.40 -7.54
N GLU A 131 3.44 -12.66 -7.10
CA GLU A 131 4.39 -13.68 -7.57
C GLU A 131 3.87 -14.45 -8.79
N SER A 132 2.62 -14.24 -9.18
CA SER A 132 2.02 -14.92 -10.32
C SER A 132 2.63 -14.45 -11.64
N LEU A 133 2.75 -15.34 -12.64
CA LEU A 133 3.22 -14.95 -13.98
C LEU A 133 2.30 -13.92 -14.65
N LEU A 134 1.02 -13.89 -14.25
CA LEU A 134 0.04 -12.92 -14.72
C LEU A 134 0.37 -11.49 -14.26
N ALA A 135 0.85 -11.31 -13.03
CA ALA A 135 1.31 -10.01 -12.53
C ALA A 135 2.47 -9.43 -13.37
N PHE A 136 3.21 -10.30 -14.06
CA PHE A 136 4.31 -9.96 -14.96
C PHE A 136 3.92 -9.95 -16.44
N ALA A 137 2.63 -10.02 -16.77
CA ALA A 137 2.13 -10.12 -18.14
C ALA A 137 2.81 -11.24 -18.97
N GLY A 138 3.17 -12.37 -18.32
CA GLY A 138 3.88 -13.47 -18.98
C GLY A 138 5.41 -13.41 -18.90
N ASN A 139 6.00 -12.34 -18.37
CA ASN A 139 7.45 -12.16 -18.35
C ASN A 139 8.13 -13.00 -17.25
N PHE A 140 8.48 -14.23 -17.60
CA PHE A 140 9.14 -15.17 -16.69
C PHE A 140 10.50 -14.66 -16.19
N TYR A 141 11.30 -14.04 -17.06
CA TYR A 141 12.66 -13.62 -16.73
C TYR A 141 12.67 -12.43 -15.75
N GLU A 142 11.76 -11.48 -15.93
CA GLU A 142 11.60 -10.36 -15.00
C GLU A 142 11.14 -10.85 -13.63
N ARG A 143 10.12 -11.72 -13.60
CA ARG A 143 9.67 -12.36 -12.35
C ARG A 143 10.82 -13.07 -11.63
N GLN A 144 11.61 -13.86 -12.36
CA GLN A 144 12.72 -14.60 -11.79
C GLN A 144 13.78 -13.64 -11.21
N ARG A 145 14.14 -12.59 -11.95
CA ARG A 145 15.11 -11.58 -11.50
C ARG A 145 14.66 -10.87 -10.22
N GLU A 146 13.39 -10.48 -10.14
CA GLU A 146 12.84 -9.81 -8.95
C GLU A 146 12.83 -10.73 -7.74
N ASN A 147 12.46 -12.00 -7.91
CA ASN A 147 12.55 -13.00 -6.83
C ASN A 147 14.00 -13.23 -6.38
N GLU A 148 14.94 -13.36 -7.30
CA GLU A 148 16.37 -13.54 -6.99
C GLU A 148 16.92 -12.34 -6.21
N LEU A 149 16.48 -11.12 -6.52
CA LEU A 149 16.81 -9.93 -5.76
C LEU A 149 16.32 -10.03 -4.30
N ILE A 150 15.07 -10.42 -4.08
CA ILE A 150 14.52 -10.59 -2.72
C ILE A 150 15.29 -11.67 -1.96
N GLU A 151 15.57 -12.81 -2.59
CA GLU A 151 16.34 -13.89 -1.96
C GLU A 151 17.78 -13.48 -1.64
N ARG A 152 18.40 -12.63 -2.46
CA ARG A 152 19.69 -12.01 -2.13
C ARG A 152 19.57 -11.15 -0.89
N MET A 153 18.57 -10.28 -0.80
CA MET A 153 18.36 -9.41 0.37
C MET A 153 18.07 -10.19 1.65
N ARG A 154 17.40 -11.35 1.56
CA ARG A 154 17.19 -12.29 2.68
C ARG A 154 18.50 -12.80 3.27
N ARG A 155 19.50 -13.05 2.42
CA ARG A 155 20.81 -13.59 2.83
C ARG A 155 21.77 -12.50 3.28
N GLU A 156 21.76 -11.35 2.61
CA GLU A 156 22.88 -10.41 2.67
C GLU A 156 22.56 -9.10 3.39
N ASN A 157 21.29 -8.69 3.45
CA ASN A 157 20.95 -7.30 3.79
C ASN A 157 19.82 -7.17 4.82
N GLY A 158 19.70 -8.09 5.77
CA GLY A 158 18.77 -7.92 6.91
C GLY A 158 17.28 -8.01 6.57
N PHE A 159 16.90 -8.40 5.34
CA PHE A 159 15.49 -8.56 4.95
C PHE A 159 14.75 -9.59 5.82
N SER A 160 15.45 -10.64 6.26
CA SER A 160 14.90 -11.69 7.15
C SER A 160 14.79 -11.26 8.62
N SER A 161 15.36 -10.10 8.99
CA SER A 161 15.33 -9.57 10.36
C SER A 161 15.36 -8.04 10.32
N PRO A 162 14.29 -7.42 9.79
CA PRO A 162 14.21 -5.97 9.68
C PRO A 162 14.21 -5.33 11.07
N ARG A 163 14.58 -4.06 11.14
CA ARG A 163 14.56 -3.33 12.41
C ARG A 163 13.13 -2.98 12.83
N PRO A 164 12.78 -3.11 14.12
CA PRO A 164 11.53 -2.55 14.60
C PRO A 164 11.58 -1.02 14.59
N PHE A 165 10.47 -0.36 14.22
CA PHE A 165 10.41 1.10 14.14
C PHE A 165 10.85 1.81 15.44
N PHE A 166 10.42 1.30 16.60
CA PHE A 166 10.78 1.88 17.89
C PHE A 166 12.29 1.85 18.19
N SER A 167 13.07 1.02 17.48
CA SER A 167 14.53 0.95 17.65
C SER A 167 15.29 2.03 16.88
N ILE A 168 14.63 2.79 16.00
CA ILE A 168 15.26 3.81 15.17
C ILE A 168 15.07 5.16 15.87
N SER A 169 16.13 5.68 16.50
CA SER A 169 16.07 6.96 17.22
C SER A 169 16.05 8.17 16.28
N ASP A 170 15.63 9.33 16.77
CA ASP A 170 15.65 10.58 15.99
C ASP A 170 17.07 10.98 15.53
N ASP A 171 18.09 10.72 16.35
CA ASP A 171 19.49 10.93 15.97
C ASP A 171 19.92 10.00 14.84
N GLU A 172 19.40 8.77 14.83
CA GLU A 172 19.64 7.85 13.72
C GLU A 172 18.89 8.29 12.46
N LEU A 173 17.67 8.82 12.59
CA LEU A 173 16.90 9.38 11.47
C LEU A 173 17.66 10.46 10.69
N ARG A 174 18.54 11.23 11.36
CA ARG A 174 19.45 12.20 10.70
C ARG A 174 20.33 11.55 9.64
N THR A 175 20.77 10.33 9.90
CA THR A 175 21.70 9.57 9.03
C THR A 175 21.01 8.96 7.81
N PHE A 176 19.66 8.86 7.82
CA PHE A 176 18.90 8.40 6.68
C PHE A 176 18.60 9.54 5.71
N ALA A 177 18.81 9.34 4.41
CA ALA A 177 18.51 10.37 3.40
C ALA A 177 17.03 10.40 2.95
N ALA A 178 16.27 9.33 3.13
CA ALA A 178 14.95 9.08 2.52
C ALA A 178 14.29 7.80 3.07
N VAL A 179 12.98 7.66 2.81
CA VAL A 179 12.15 6.51 3.16
C VAL A 179 11.35 6.03 1.95
N PHE A 180 11.18 4.71 1.79
CA PHE A 180 10.39 4.12 0.70
C PHE A 180 9.38 3.08 1.22
N ILE A 181 8.12 3.23 0.80
CA ILE A 181 7.01 2.39 1.26
C ILE A 181 6.41 1.66 0.04
N PRO A 182 6.77 0.39 -0.20
CA PRO A 182 6.11 -0.38 -1.25
C PRO A 182 4.63 -0.63 -0.89
N GLY A 183 3.81 -0.92 -1.89
CA GLY A 183 2.42 -1.31 -1.70
C GLY A 183 2.26 -2.83 -1.61
N GLY A 184 1.20 -3.36 -2.23
CA GLY A 184 0.52 -4.60 -1.80
C GLY A 184 -0.48 -4.30 -0.67
N HIS A 185 -1.36 -5.21 -0.28
CA HIS A 185 -2.42 -4.87 0.70
C HIS A 185 -1.95 -4.81 2.15
N ALA A 186 -0.70 -5.20 2.45
CA ALA A 186 -0.14 -5.18 3.80
C ALA A 186 -0.20 -3.82 4.53
N PRO A 187 0.09 -2.66 3.90
CA PRO A 187 0.02 -1.34 4.53
C PRO A 187 -1.33 -1.02 5.18
N LEU A 188 -2.43 -1.55 4.64
CA LEU A 188 -3.80 -1.31 5.14
C LEU A 188 -4.02 -1.86 6.56
N THR A 189 -3.16 -2.75 7.03
CA THR A 189 -3.44 -3.56 8.20
C THR A 189 -2.97 -2.91 9.50
N ASP A 190 -1.89 -2.14 9.43
CA ASP A 190 -1.24 -1.60 10.61
C ASP A 190 -0.58 -0.24 10.39
N LEU A 191 -0.06 0.03 9.19
CA LEU A 191 0.75 1.22 8.97
C LEU A 191 0.02 2.52 9.19
N GLY A 192 -1.22 2.65 8.69
CA GLY A 192 -1.97 3.90 8.86
C GLY A 192 -2.28 4.27 10.31
N SER A 193 -2.01 3.36 11.26
CA SER A 193 -2.23 3.53 12.69
C SER A 193 -0.98 3.34 13.57
N ASP A 194 0.20 3.18 12.96
CA ASP A 194 1.45 2.96 13.69
C ASP A 194 2.07 4.31 14.16
N LYS A 195 2.19 4.50 15.48
CA LYS A 195 2.71 5.74 16.06
C LYS A 195 4.20 5.97 15.78
N GLU A 196 5.00 4.90 15.74
CA GLU A 196 6.43 5.03 15.48
C GLU A 196 6.67 5.34 14.01
N LEU A 197 5.90 4.74 13.10
CA LEU A 197 5.91 5.17 11.70
C LEU A 197 5.49 6.64 11.58
N GLY A 198 4.45 7.05 12.30
CA GLY A 198 4.02 8.44 12.33
C GLY A 198 5.14 9.39 12.76
N ARG A 199 5.88 9.06 13.82
CA ARG A 199 7.07 9.81 14.26
C ARG A 199 8.13 9.87 13.16
N ILE A 200 8.47 8.74 12.54
CA ILE A 200 9.46 8.65 11.47
C ILE A 200 9.05 9.54 10.29
N LEU A 201 7.85 9.36 9.73
CA LEU A 201 7.39 10.13 8.56
C LEU A 201 7.29 11.63 8.85
N ARG A 202 6.92 12.02 10.07
CA ARG A 202 6.92 13.44 10.48
C ARG A 202 8.33 14.02 10.54
N TYR A 203 9.32 13.23 10.98
CA TYR A 203 10.73 13.63 10.93
C TYR A 203 11.18 13.87 9.49
N PHE A 204 10.90 12.92 8.57
CA PHE A 204 11.24 13.07 7.15
C PHE A 204 10.60 14.31 6.52
N HIS A 205 9.30 14.53 6.79
CA HIS A 205 8.58 15.72 6.35
C HIS A 205 9.20 17.02 6.91
N GLY A 206 9.45 17.08 8.22
CA GLY A 206 10.01 18.27 8.87
C GLY A 206 11.41 18.66 8.40
N GLU A 207 12.21 17.67 7.99
CA GLU A 207 13.56 17.87 7.45
C GLU A 207 13.58 17.97 5.91
N ASN A 208 12.42 17.99 5.24
CA ASN A 208 12.28 17.96 3.78
C ASN A 208 13.06 16.81 3.11
N LYS A 209 13.17 15.66 3.78
CA LYS A 209 13.85 14.47 3.27
C LYS A 209 12.91 13.67 2.35
N PRO A 210 13.39 13.19 1.19
CA PRO A 210 12.57 12.41 0.25
C PRO A 210 11.79 11.26 0.89
N THR A 211 10.50 11.16 0.57
CA THR A 211 9.62 10.04 0.91
C THR A 211 9.01 9.51 -0.38
N ALA A 212 9.13 8.20 -0.64
CA ALA A 212 8.48 7.54 -1.76
C ALA A 212 7.46 6.50 -1.28
N ALA A 213 6.28 6.44 -1.91
CA ALA A 213 5.28 5.40 -1.65
C ALA A 213 4.50 5.01 -2.91
N ILE A 214 4.03 3.78 -3.03
CA ILE A 214 3.36 3.31 -4.26
C ILE A 214 2.15 2.43 -3.95
N CYS A 215 1.12 2.50 -4.80
CA CYS A 215 -0.07 1.66 -4.75
C CYS A 215 -0.84 1.83 -3.43
N HIS A 216 -0.87 0.83 -2.54
CA HIS A 216 -1.42 0.98 -1.19
C HIS A 216 -0.44 1.55 -0.16
N GLY A 217 0.86 1.65 -0.50
CA GLY A 217 1.90 2.23 0.35
C GLY A 217 1.56 3.62 0.91
N PRO A 218 0.94 4.55 0.15
CA PRO A 218 0.50 5.84 0.65
C PRO A 218 -0.47 5.79 1.85
N TYR A 219 -1.14 4.66 2.11
CA TYR A 219 -1.94 4.48 3.34
C TYR A 219 -1.11 4.69 4.62
N ALA A 220 0.18 4.37 4.56
CA ALA A 220 1.15 4.60 5.63
C ALA A 220 1.23 6.06 6.08
N LEU A 221 0.98 7.02 5.18
CA LEU A 221 1.04 8.45 5.48
C LEU A 221 0.01 8.84 6.56
N LEU A 222 -1.10 8.10 6.68
CA LEU A 222 -2.13 8.34 7.70
C LEU A 222 -1.59 8.23 9.12
N SER A 223 -0.51 7.49 9.35
CA SER A 223 0.17 7.41 10.66
C SER A 223 0.57 8.78 11.21
N THR A 224 0.85 9.73 10.34
CA THR A 224 1.29 11.08 10.73
C THR A 224 0.21 11.88 11.47
N ARG A 225 -1.07 11.48 11.37
CA ARG A 225 -2.20 12.10 12.10
C ARG A 225 -2.19 11.82 13.60
N LEU A 226 -1.42 10.82 14.04
CA LEU A 226 -1.37 10.37 15.44
C LEU A 226 -0.49 11.24 16.35
N GLY A 227 0.17 12.26 15.80
CA GLY A 227 0.94 13.26 16.55
C GLY A 227 0.24 14.61 16.65
N ASP A 228 0.87 15.55 17.35
CA ASP A 228 0.36 16.91 17.51
C ASP A 228 0.34 17.66 16.17
N GLY A 229 -0.73 18.39 15.87
CA GLY A 229 -0.85 19.18 14.63
C GLY A 229 -1.48 18.47 13.44
N GLY A 230 -1.98 17.23 13.61
CA GLY A 230 -2.78 16.53 12.61
C GLY A 230 -1.97 15.95 11.43
N PHE A 231 -2.68 15.56 10.38
CA PHE A 231 -2.11 14.95 9.17
C PHE A 231 -1.18 15.92 8.42
N VAL A 232 0.11 15.60 8.32
CA VAL A 232 1.14 16.53 7.80
C VAL A 232 1.10 16.69 6.28
N TYR A 233 0.55 15.71 5.57
CA TYR A 233 0.40 15.75 4.11
C TYR A 233 -0.95 16.36 3.67
N LYS A 234 -1.63 17.09 4.55
CA LYS A 234 -2.83 17.85 4.19
C LYS A 234 -2.50 18.87 3.10
N GLY A 235 -3.26 18.85 2.01
CA GLY A 235 -3.06 19.71 0.85
C GLY A 235 -1.96 19.25 -0.12
N TYR A 236 -1.27 18.13 0.15
CA TYR A 236 -0.34 17.54 -0.82
C TYR A 236 -1.11 16.89 -1.96
N GLU A 237 -0.61 17.04 -3.18
CA GLU A 237 -1.07 16.25 -4.32
C GLU A 237 -0.48 14.83 -4.23
N ILE A 238 -1.35 13.81 -4.21
CA ILE A 238 -0.96 12.41 -3.98
C ILE A 238 -1.66 11.50 -4.99
N THR A 239 -0.92 10.54 -5.55
CA THR A 239 -1.49 9.39 -6.27
C THR A 239 -1.32 8.11 -5.46
N CYS A 240 -2.23 7.15 -5.63
CA CYS A 240 -2.21 5.85 -4.98
C CYS A 240 -3.15 4.90 -5.73
N TRP A 241 -3.26 3.67 -5.24
CA TRP A 241 -4.27 2.73 -5.72
C TRP A 241 -5.66 3.33 -5.54
N SER A 242 -6.43 3.40 -6.62
CA SER A 242 -7.69 4.14 -6.61
C SER A 242 -8.84 3.38 -5.97
N ASP A 243 -9.83 4.10 -5.43
CA ASP A 243 -11.08 3.52 -4.93
C ASP A 243 -11.80 2.70 -6.03
N ALA A 244 -11.64 3.10 -7.29
CA ALA A 244 -12.22 2.44 -8.46
C ALA A 244 -11.48 1.13 -8.81
N GLU A 245 -10.15 1.13 -8.82
CA GLU A 245 -9.33 -0.08 -9.01
C GLU A 245 -9.61 -1.07 -7.87
N GLU A 246 -9.71 -0.59 -6.63
CA GLU A 246 -10.06 -1.42 -5.48
C GLU A 246 -11.42 -2.08 -5.66
N LYS A 247 -12.45 -1.32 -6.04
CA LYS A 247 -13.80 -1.87 -6.25
C LYS A 247 -13.85 -2.98 -7.31
N VAL A 248 -12.99 -2.90 -8.33
CA VAL A 248 -12.85 -3.97 -9.33
C VAL A 248 -12.24 -5.22 -8.68
N MET A 249 -11.19 -5.06 -7.87
CA MET A 249 -10.57 -6.17 -7.13
C MET A 249 -11.52 -6.78 -6.10
N GLU A 250 -12.28 -5.97 -5.35
CA GLU A 250 -13.35 -6.41 -4.44
C GLU A 250 -14.40 -7.28 -5.16
N THR A 251 -14.70 -6.95 -6.43
CA THR A 251 -15.63 -7.74 -7.26
C THR A 251 -15.03 -9.08 -7.71
N VAL A 252 -13.73 -9.11 -8.03
CA VAL A 252 -13.03 -10.30 -8.54
C VAL A 252 -12.64 -11.27 -7.42
N LEU A 253 -12.06 -10.76 -6.34
CA LEU A 253 -11.55 -11.54 -5.21
C LEU A 253 -12.63 -11.76 -4.13
N GLY A 254 -13.70 -10.97 -4.18
CA GLY A 254 -14.73 -10.92 -3.15
C GLY A 254 -14.27 -10.11 -1.96
N GLY A 255 -15.19 -9.33 -1.40
CA GLY A 255 -15.05 -8.67 -0.10
C GLY A 255 -14.71 -7.19 -0.18
N GLU A 256 -15.07 -6.44 0.86
CA GLU A 256 -14.79 -5.00 0.96
C GLU A 256 -13.62 -4.74 1.89
N ILE A 257 -12.75 -3.82 1.48
CA ILE A 257 -11.61 -3.36 2.27
C ILE A 257 -11.60 -1.84 2.38
N GLU A 258 -10.79 -1.36 3.30
CA GLU A 258 -10.53 0.07 3.42
C GLU A 258 -9.80 0.59 2.18
N LYS A 259 -10.24 1.75 1.68
CA LYS A 259 -9.78 2.29 0.41
C LYS A 259 -8.80 3.44 0.65
N VAL A 260 -7.58 3.30 0.14
CA VAL A 260 -6.45 4.21 0.44
C VAL A 260 -6.73 5.63 0.01
N GLU A 261 -7.24 5.79 -1.22
CA GLU A 261 -7.53 7.09 -1.78
C GLU A 261 -8.64 7.81 -0.99
N GLY A 262 -9.71 7.10 -0.65
CA GLY A 262 -10.79 7.60 0.20
C GLY A 262 -10.30 8.08 1.57
N GLU A 263 -9.47 7.30 2.25
CA GLU A 263 -8.94 7.69 3.58
C GLU A 263 -7.99 8.89 3.52
N LEU A 264 -7.08 8.95 2.54
CA LEU A 264 -6.20 10.10 2.35
C LEU A 264 -6.98 11.39 2.03
N ARG A 265 -8.02 11.28 1.18
CA ARG A 265 -8.90 12.40 0.86
C ARG A 265 -9.62 12.93 2.10
N LYS A 266 -10.07 12.06 3.01
CA LYS A 266 -10.75 12.47 4.26
C LYS A 266 -9.83 13.29 5.17
N GLU A 267 -8.54 12.98 5.19
CA GLU A 267 -7.53 13.74 5.94
C GLU A 267 -7.08 15.04 5.22
N GLY A 268 -7.58 15.26 4.01
CA GLY A 268 -7.37 16.49 3.23
C GLY A 268 -6.20 16.45 2.26
N ALA A 269 -5.73 15.27 1.86
CA ALA A 269 -4.86 15.14 0.68
C ALA A 269 -5.64 15.51 -0.60
N VAL A 270 -4.94 16.10 -1.57
CA VAL A 270 -5.46 16.37 -2.91
C VAL A 270 -5.17 15.16 -3.77
N MET A 271 -6.16 14.30 -3.97
CA MET A 271 -5.95 13.08 -4.76
C MET A 271 -5.87 13.43 -6.24
N VAL A 272 -4.88 12.87 -6.93
CA VAL A 272 -4.89 12.85 -8.40
C VAL A 272 -6.15 12.13 -8.86
N GLU A 273 -6.84 12.66 -9.85
CA GLU A 273 -8.09 12.10 -10.38
C GLU A 273 -7.87 11.65 -11.84
N GLY A 274 -8.63 10.66 -12.29
CA GLY A 274 -8.55 10.15 -13.66
C GLY A 274 -7.69 8.90 -13.83
N ALA A 275 -8.22 7.90 -14.52
CA ALA A 275 -7.55 6.61 -14.70
C ALA A 275 -6.26 6.73 -15.53
N LYS A 276 -6.21 7.65 -16.48
CA LYS A 276 -5.05 7.86 -17.35
C LYS A 276 -3.88 8.47 -16.60
N GLU A 277 -4.17 9.39 -15.69
CA GLU A 277 -3.19 10.12 -14.88
C GLU A 277 -2.63 9.24 -13.75
N LYS A 278 -3.45 8.31 -13.21
CA LYS A 278 -3.01 7.36 -12.18
C LYS A 278 -2.27 6.15 -12.71
N MET A 279 -2.75 5.55 -13.80
CA MET A 279 -2.28 4.24 -14.24
C MET A 279 -0.86 4.33 -14.78
N GLY A 280 0.09 3.72 -14.06
CA GLY A 280 1.52 3.84 -14.35
C GLY A 280 2.12 5.21 -14.07
N GLY A 281 1.33 6.17 -13.55
CA GLY A 281 1.77 7.52 -13.27
C GLY A 281 2.43 7.67 -11.90
N THR A 282 3.31 8.66 -11.79
CA THR A 282 3.89 9.10 -10.51
C THR A 282 3.68 10.59 -10.28
N THR A 283 3.47 10.97 -9.02
CA THR A 283 3.20 12.35 -8.59
C THR A 283 4.25 12.77 -7.59
N LEU A 284 4.91 13.89 -7.86
CA LEU A 284 5.87 14.50 -6.93
C LEU A 284 5.27 15.81 -6.42
N CYS A 285 5.06 15.88 -5.11
CA CYS A 285 4.75 17.13 -4.44
C CYS A 285 5.78 17.36 -3.32
N ARG A 286 6.63 18.37 -3.52
CA ARG A 286 7.72 18.72 -2.59
C ARG A 286 8.64 17.52 -2.35
N GLU A 287 8.75 17.04 -1.11
CA GLU A 287 9.58 15.90 -0.72
C GLU A 287 8.89 14.53 -0.93
N LEU A 288 7.59 14.51 -1.23
CA LEU A 288 6.79 13.29 -1.35
C LEU A 288 6.63 12.88 -2.83
N LEU A 289 7.14 11.70 -3.17
CA LEU A 289 6.93 11.02 -4.45
C LEU A 289 5.93 9.86 -4.25
N THR A 290 4.87 9.83 -5.03
CA THR A 290 3.90 8.73 -4.99
C THR A 290 3.67 8.08 -6.35
N GLY A 291 3.39 6.79 -6.38
CA GLY A 291 3.05 6.02 -7.59
C GLY A 291 1.67 5.39 -7.49
N GLY A 292 0.90 5.43 -8.58
CA GLY A 292 -0.50 5.00 -8.56
C GLY A 292 -0.68 3.50 -8.34
N ASN A 293 0.11 2.66 -9.02
CA ASN A 293 -0.08 1.21 -9.04
C ASN A 293 1.21 0.48 -9.50
N PRO A 294 1.25 -0.87 -9.59
CA PRO A 294 2.48 -1.61 -9.93
C PRO A 294 3.17 -1.16 -11.23
N LEU A 295 2.43 -0.63 -12.20
CA LEU A 295 2.99 -0.15 -13.48
C LEU A 295 3.91 1.06 -13.29
N ALA A 296 3.76 1.81 -12.20
CA ALA A 296 4.56 2.98 -11.89
C ALA A 296 5.91 2.63 -11.22
N ALA A 297 6.16 1.37 -10.86
CA ALA A 297 7.29 0.98 -10.02
C ALA A 297 8.66 1.28 -10.65
N GLU A 298 8.80 1.11 -11.97
CA GLU A 298 10.03 1.44 -12.70
C GLU A 298 10.32 2.94 -12.65
N GLU A 299 9.35 3.77 -13.05
CA GLU A 299 9.48 5.23 -13.08
C GLU A 299 9.69 5.80 -11.68
N LEU A 300 8.96 5.28 -10.68
CA LEU A 300 9.09 5.68 -9.28
C LEU A 300 10.50 5.42 -8.78
N GLY A 301 11.08 4.25 -9.06
CA GLY A 301 12.46 3.93 -8.68
C GLY A 301 13.48 4.89 -9.29
N GLU A 302 13.34 5.22 -10.57
CA GLU A 302 14.24 6.15 -11.26
C GLU A 302 14.13 7.59 -10.73
N ARG A 303 12.89 8.05 -10.49
CA ARG A 303 12.65 9.37 -9.92
C ARG A 303 13.16 9.45 -8.48
N PHE A 304 12.95 8.40 -7.69
CA PHE A 304 13.35 8.37 -6.30
C PHE A 304 14.87 8.41 -6.13
N VAL A 305 15.62 7.63 -6.92
CA VAL A 305 17.09 7.72 -6.95
C VAL A 305 17.54 9.15 -7.24
N ARG A 306 16.93 9.81 -8.24
CA ARG A 306 17.27 11.22 -8.55
C ARG A 306 17.00 12.18 -7.40
N MET A 307 15.96 11.95 -6.59
CA MET A 307 15.67 12.78 -5.42
C MET A 307 16.69 12.59 -4.29
N VAL A 308 17.24 11.38 -4.19
CA VAL A 308 18.17 10.99 -3.13
C VAL A 308 19.60 11.42 -3.42
N SER A 309 20.02 11.41 -4.69
CA SER A 309 21.42 11.64 -5.09
C SER A 309 21.84 13.11 -5.18
N VAL A 310 21.04 14.06 -4.65
CA VAL A 310 21.28 15.52 -4.78
C VAL A 310 22.10 16.08 -3.63
#